data_AF-A0A7U9R218-F1
#
_entry.id   AF-A0A7U9R218-F1
#
_cell.length_a   1.000
_cell.length_b   1.000
_cell.length_c   1.000
_cell.angle_alpha   90.00
_cell.angle_beta   90.00
_cell.angle_gamma   90.00
#
_symmetry.space_group_name_H-M   'P 1'
#
loop_
_entity.id
_entity.type
_entity.pdbx_description
1 polymer ?
#
loop_
_entity_poly.entity_id
_entity_poly.type
_entity_poly.pdbx_seq_one_letter_code
_entity_poly.pdbx_strand_id
1 'polypeptide(L)'
;MRGEWEQALEQVRQGRVAETAEVVEGIKALPRDQDGVFDLRGMEGNQQDMQEARRVLYPVYAAYETNCNKKEGYPDILGQMRVMDERLQERYDMLEAAVYMDLALRTLLYLSQEVYEYYRELTDLYRKNARRFIREFYGEGKITPGAVPASPGEALFAEGLMLACREHILLEDKYEVYYGFMESPGKK
;
A
#
# COMPACT_ATOMS: atom_id res chain seq x y z
N MET A 1 2.16 -13.34 -15.64
CA MET A 1 1.47 -12.14 -15.15
C MET A 1 2.01 -11.67 -13.81
N ARG A 2 1.71 -12.26 -12.64
CA ARG A 2 2.30 -11.77 -11.36
C ARG A 2 3.83 -11.69 -11.35
N GLY A 3 4.52 -12.72 -11.85
CA GLY A 3 5.99 -12.70 -11.94
C GLY A 3 6.56 -11.60 -12.84
N GLU A 4 5.83 -11.17 -13.88
CA GLU A 4 6.23 -10.04 -14.73
C GLU A 4 6.09 -8.72 -13.98
N TRP A 5 5.05 -8.58 -13.14
CA TRP A 5 4.87 -7.40 -12.29
C TRP A 5 5.92 -7.33 -11.18
N GLU A 6 6.29 -8.47 -10.60
CA GLU A 6 7.36 -8.56 -9.60
C GLU A 6 8.71 -8.16 -10.21
N GLN A 7 8.99 -8.63 -11.42
CA GLN A 7 10.17 -8.21 -12.18
C GLN A 7 10.13 -6.70 -12.50
N ALA A 8 8.98 -6.17 -12.91
CA ALA A 8 8.82 -4.74 -13.16
C ALA A 8 9.02 -3.91 -11.89
N LEU A 9 8.55 -4.37 -10.74
CA LEU A 9 8.78 -3.70 -9.45
C LEU A 9 10.27 -3.69 -9.10
N GLU A 10 10.99 -4.75 -9.41
CA GLU A 10 12.44 -4.79 -9.23
C GLU A 10 13.17 -3.83 -10.19
N GLN A 11 12.73 -3.73 -11.45
CA GLN A 11 13.23 -2.70 -12.38
C GLN A 11 12.97 -1.29 -11.86
N VAL A 12 11.78 -1.02 -11.31
CA VAL A 12 11.44 0.26 -10.68
C VAL A 12 12.41 0.58 -9.53
N ARG A 13 12.68 -0.37 -8.63
CA ARG A 13 13.61 -0.19 -7.51
C ARG A 13 15.05 0.10 -7.95
N GLN A 14 15.42 -0.41 -9.13
CA GLN A 14 16.74 -0.17 -9.75
C GLN A 14 16.78 1.12 -10.57
N GLY A 15 15.71 1.92 -10.58
CA GLY A 15 15.62 3.16 -11.36
C GLY A 15 15.38 2.94 -12.86
N ARG A 16 15.11 1.69 -13.29
CA ARG A 16 14.90 1.30 -14.69
C ARG A 16 13.42 1.38 -15.08
N VAL A 17 12.74 2.45 -14.65
CA VAL A 17 11.27 2.60 -14.78
C VAL A 17 10.81 2.61 -16.24
N ALA A 18 11.61 3.14 -17.16
CA ALA A 18 11.26 3.15 -18.58
C ALA A 18 11.12 1.73 -19.18
N GLU A 19 11.80 0.73 -18.61
CA GLU A 19 11.70 -0.67 -19.07
C GLU A 19 10.34 -1.31 -18.72
N THR A 20 9.56 -0.70 -17.82
CA THR A 20 8.26 -1.25 -17.39
C THR A 20 7.09 -0.80 -18.26
N ALA A 21 7.33 -0.06 -19.34
CA ALA A 21 6.28 0.54 -20.17
C ALA A 21 5.27 -0.49 -20.69
N GLU A 22 5.75 -1.57 -21.30
CA GLU A 22 4.88 -2.63 -21.84
C GLU A 22 4.08 -3.34 -20.75
N VAL A 23 4.71 -3.59 -19.59
CA VAL A 23 4.04 -4.17 -18.42
C VAL A 23 2.91 -3.27 -17.93
N VAL A 24 3.15 -1.95 -17.87
CA VAL A 24 2.16 -0.98 -17.39
C VAL A 24 1.02 -0.79 -18.39
N GLU A 25 1.28 -0.80 -19.69
CA GLU A 25 0.19 -0.81 -20.68
C GLU A 25 -0.66 -2.09 -20.57
N GLY A 26 -0.03 -3.24 -20.28
CA GLY A 26 -0.73 -4.46 -19.93
C GLY A 26 -1.58 -4.33 -18.66
N ILE A 27 -1.06 -3.67 -17.62
CA ILE A 27 -1.80 -3.37 -16.38
C ILE A 27 -3.01 -2.48 -16.68
N LYS A 28 -2.85 -1.40 -17.45
CA LYS A 28 -3.95 -0.48 -17.80
C LYS A 28 -5.08 -1.17 -18.55
N ALA A 29 -4.74 -2.17 -19.36
CA ALA A 29 -5.68 -2.96 -20.15
C ALA A 29 -6.40 -4.07 -19.37
N LEU A 30 -6.07 -4.28 -18.09
CA LEU A 30 -6.73 -5.30 -17.27
C LEU A 30 -8.23 -5.03 -17.13
N PRO A 31 -9.05 -6.10 -17.03
CA PRO A 31 -10.47 -5.96 -16.76
C PRO A 31 -10.70 -5.21 -15.45
N ARG A 32 -11.77 -4.42 -15.43
CA ARG A 32 -12.26 -3.74 -14.24
C ARG A 32 -13.55 -4.38 -13.77
N ASP A 33 -13.77 -4.38 -12.47
CA ASP A 33 -15.07 -4.68 -11.90
C ASP A 33 -16.05 -3.51 -12.11
N GLN A 34 -17.29 -3.70 -11.65
CA GLN A 34 -18.38 -2.74 -11.84
C GLN A 34 -18.12 -1.35 -11.22
N ASP A 35 -17.21 -1.24 -10.25
CA ASP A 35 -16.87 0.03 -9.60
C ASP A 35 -15.50 0.56 -10.07
N GLY A 36 -14.92 -0.04 -11.13
CA GLY A 36 -13.71 0.45 -11.79
C GLY A 36 -12.38 -0.04 -11.21
N VAL A 37 -12.40 -0.95 -10.24
CA VAL A 37 -11.17 -1.55 -9.67
C VAL A 37 -10.69 -2.72 -10.51
N PHE A 38 -9.37 -2.90 -10.66
CA PHE A 38 -8.80 -4.07 -11.33
C PHE A 38 -9.38 -5.39 -10.79
N ASP A 39 -9.96 -6.16 -11.71
CA ASP A 39 -10.54 -7.48 -11.46
C ASP A 39 -9.51 -8.57 -11.74
N LEU A 40 -8.92 -9.09 -10.67
CA LEU A 40 -7.87 -10.11 -10.74
C LEU A 40 -8.42 -11.54 -10.58
N ARG A 41 -9.74 -11.73 -10.51
CA ARG A 41 -10.36 -13.04 -10.26
C ARG A 41 -10.06 -14.08 -11.34
N GLY A 42 -9.85 -13.63 -12.58
CA GLY A 42 -9.47 -14.49 -13.70
C GLY A 42 -7.96 -14.78 -13.79
N MET A 43 -7.15 -14.13 -12.94
CA MET A 43 -5.69 -14.17 -13.01
C MET A 43 -5.05 -14.91 -11.84
N GLU A 44 -5.69 -14.85 -10.67
CA GLU A 44 -5.18 -15.44 -9.43
C GLU A 44 -6.19 -16.43 -8.84
N GLY A 45 -5.69 -17.54 -8.31
CA GLY A 45 -6.53 -18.67 -7.90
C GLY A 45 -7.25 -18.50 -6.57
N ASN A 46 -6.88 -17.47 -5.77
CA ASN A 46 -7.48 -17.20 -4.46
C ASN A 46 -7.33 -15.72 -4.06
N GLN A 47 -8.03 -15.34 -2.98
CA GLN A 47 -8.03 -13.97 -2.43
C GLN A 47 -6.63 -13.48 -2.03
N GLN A 48 -5.82 -14.33 -1.41
CA GLN A 48 -4.48 -13.95 -0.96
C GLN A 48 -3.58 -13.60 -2.14
N ASP A 49 -3.57 -14.43 -3.18
CA ASP A 49 -2.80 -14.18 -4.39
C ASP A 49 -3.26 -12.89 -5.11
N MET A 50 -4.57 -12.60 -5.15
CA MET A 50 -5.08 -11.32 -5.68
C MET A 50 -4.57 -10.12 -4.89
N GLN A 51 -4.51 -10.22 -3.57
CA GLN A 51 -4.03 -9.15 -2.71
C GLN A 51 -2.53 -8.90 -2.89
N GLU A 52 -1.72 -9.96 -2.95
CA GLU A 52 -0.29 -9.86 -3.26
C GLU A 52 -0.04 -9.26 -4.65
N ALA A 53 -0.83 -9.67 -5.65
CA ALA A 53 -0.74 -9.13 -6.99
C ALA A 53 -1.03 -7.62 -7.02
N ARG A 54 -2.03 -7.13 -6.26
CA ARG A 54 -2.30 -5.68 -6.10
C ARG A 54 -1.12 -4.95 -5.47
N ARG A 55 -0.53 -5.50 -4.40
CA ARG A 55 0.62 -4.90 -3.69
C ARG A 55 1.84 -4.67 -4.59
N VAL A 56 1.94 -5.38 -5.71
CA VAL A 56 2.98 -5.21 -6.72
C VAL A 56 2.52 -4.29 -7.85
N LEU A 57 1.31 -4.50 -8.36
CA LEU A 57 0.77 -3.82 -9.53
C LEU A 57 0.70 -2.30 -9.35
N TYR A 58 0.13 -1.81 -8.25
CA TYR A 58 -0.09 -0.37 -8.08
C TYR A 58 1.19 0.44 -7.91
N PRO A 59 2.21 -0.01 -7.14
CA PRO A 59 3.50 0.65 -7.10
C PRO A 59 4.19 0.72 -8.47
N VAL A 60 4.14 -0.34 -9.27
CA VAL A 60 4.69 -0.35 -10.64
C VAL A 60 3.98 0.68 -11.52
N TYR A 61 2.65 0.68 -11.47
CA TYR A 61 1.84 1.62 -12.22
C TYR A 61 2.14 3.08 -11.79
N ALA A 62 2.14 3.37 -10.49
CA ALA A 62 2.46 4.69 -9.96
C ALA A 62 3.86 5.16 -10.37
N ALA A 63 4.87 4.28 -10.26
CA ALA A 63 6.23 4.62 -10.63
C ALA A 63 6.36 5.01 -12.11
N TYR A 64 5.74 4.24 -13.01
CA TYR A 64 5.74 4.55 -14.44
C TYR A 64 5.01 5.86 -14.74
N GLU A 65 3.83 6.07 -14.16
CA GLU A 65 3.10 7.32 -14.35
C GLU A 65 3.91 8.53 -13.90
N THR A 66 4.60 8.42 -12.76
CA THR A 66 5.48 9.47 -12.22
C THR A 66 6.65 9.81 -13.14
N ASN A 67 7.36 8.79 -13.64
CA ASN A 67 8.64 8.98 -14.31
C ASN A 67 8.54 9.03 -15.84
N CYS A 68 7.51 8.42 -16.42
CA CYS A 68 7.45 8.16 -17.86
C CYS A 68 6.19 8.71 -18.53
N ASN A 69 5.09 8.91 -17.80
CA ASN A 69 3.80 9.27 -18.39
C ASN A 69 3.14 10.51 -17.77
N LYS A 70 3.96 11.47 -17.30
CA LYS A 70 3.50 12.80 -16.84
C LYS A 70 2.35 12.75 -15.81
N LYS A 71 2.25 11.66 -15.05
CA LYS A 71 1.31 11.48 -13.93
C LYS A 71 -0.15 11.38 -14.38
N GLU A 72 -0.41 11.08 -15.66
CA GLU A 72 -1.77 11.01 -16.22
C GLU A 72 -2.64 9.92 -15.59
N GLY A 73 -2.04 8.83 -15.09
CA GLY A 73 -2.74 7.73 -14.42
C GLY A 73 -3.02 7.95 -12.93
N TYR A 74 -2.57 9.05 -12.30
CA TYR A 74 -2.84 9.30 -10.88
C TYR A 74 -4.34 9.30 -10.52
N PRO A 75 -5.24 9.92 -11.31
CA PRO A 75 -6.68 9.88 -11.03
C PRO A 75 -7.26 8.46 -11.01
N ASP A 76 -6.81 7.59 -11.91
CA ASP A 76 -7.25 6.19 -11.97
C ASP A 76 -6.75 5.41 -10.74
N ILE A 77 -5.47 5.57 -10.38
CA ILE A 77 -4.89 4.96 -9.18
C ILE A 77 -5.69 5.37 -7.93
N LEU A 78 -5.92 6.67 -7.73
CA LEU A 78 -6.64 7.14 -6.54
C LEU A 78 -8.12 6.77 -6.56
N GLY A 79 -8.76 6.80 -7.73
CA GLY A 79 -10.13 6.34 -7.91
C GLY A 79 -10.31 4.91 -7.38
N GLN A 80 -9.40 4.01 -7.75
CA GLN A 80 -9.43 2.63 -7.26
C GLN A 80 -9.10 2.52 -5.78
N MET A 81 -8.13 3.29 -5.26
CA MET A 81 -7.79 3.29 -3.83
C MET A 81 -8.97 3.75 -2.95
N ARG A 82 -9.79 4.69 -3.43
CA ARG A 82 -11.01 5.13 -2.73
C ARG A 82 -12.06 4.03 -2.69
N VAL A 83 -12.34 3.39 -3.82
CA VAL A 83 -13.31 2.29 -3.88
C VAL A 83 -12.86 1.11 -3.00
N MET A 84 -11.56 0.79 -3.00
CA MET A 84 -11.01 -0.23 -2.09
C MET A 84 -11.11 0.19 -0.61
N ASP A 85 -10.88 1.47 -0.27
CA ASP A 85 -11.11 2.00 1.09
C ASP A 85 -12.56 1.79 1.50
N GLU A 86 -13.51 2.19 0.65
CA GLU A 86 -14.96 2.10 0.92
C GLU A 86 -15.40 0.66 1.17
N ARG A 87 -15.01 -0.27 0.29
CA ARG A 87 -15.30 -1.71 0.44
C ARG A 87 -14.73 -2.28 1.73
N LEU A 88 -13.52 -1.88 2.11
CA LEU A 88 -12.91 -2.29 3.37
C LEU A 88 -13.75 -1.85 4.58
N GLN A 89 -14.50 -0.74 4.49
CA GLN A 89 -15.33 -0.27 5.61
C GLN A 89 -16.61 -1.10 5.81
N GLU A 90 -17.10 -1.83 4.80
CA GLU A 90 -18.29 -2.69 4.92
C GLU A 90 -18.03 -3.87 5.87
N ARG A 91 -16.81 -4.41 5.84
CA ARG A 91 -16.33 -5.46 6.74
C ARG A 91 -14.86 -5.24 7.03
N TYR A 92 -14.58 -4.60 8.17
CA TYR A 92 -13.22 -4.24 8.56
C TYR A 92 -12.45 -5.43 9.16
N ASP A 93 -11.85 -6.24 8.29
CA ASP A 93 -10.95 -7.32 8.66
C ASP A 93 -9.50 -6.82 8.84
N MET A 94 -8.78 -7.36 9.83
CA MET A 94 -7.43 -6.91 10.16
C MET A 94 -6.41 -7.18 9.05
N LEU A 95 -6.43 -8.39 8.47
CA LEU A 95 -5.46 -8.74 7.44
C LEU A 95 -5.77 -7.95 6.16
N GLU A 96 -7.03 -7.87 5.76
CA GLU A 96 -7.42 -7.08 4.59
C GLU A 96 -7.09 -5.59 4.75
N ALA A 97 -7.30 -5.03 5.96
CA ALA A 97 -6.94 -3.65 6.25
C ALA A 97 -5.42 -3.42 6.21
N ALA A 98 -4.63 -4.35 6.74
CA ALA A 98 -3.17 -4.26 6.72
C ALA A 98 -2.62 -4.36 5.30
N VAL A 99 -3.17 -5.26 4.48
CA VAL A 99 -2.83 -5.40 3.06
C VAL A 99 -3.15 -4.12 2.29
N TYR A 100 -4.35 -3.56 2.47
CA TYR A 100 -4.73 -2.30 1.84
C TYR A 100 -3.81 -1.15 2.26
N MET A 101 -3.45 -1.08 3.54
CA MET A 101 -2.53 -0.09 4.08
C MET A 101 -1.14 -0.20 3.47
N ASP A 102 -0.57 -1.41 3.40
CA ASP A 102 0.74 -1.64 2.79
C ASP A 102 0.73 -1.31 1.29
N LEU A 103 -0.32 -1.72 0.57
CA LEU A 103 -0.56 -1.35 -0.83
C LEU A 103 -0.57 0.17 -1.02
N ALA A 104 -1.38 0.89 -0.23
CA ALA A 104 -1.52 2.33 -0.32
C ALA A 104 -0.20 3.04 -0.02
N LEU A 105 0.54 2.60 1.02
CA LEU A 105 1.85 3.16 1.35
C LEU A 105 2.85 2.95 0.21
N ARG A 106 3.01 1.72 -0.28
CA ARG A 106 3.95 1.41 -1.37
C ARG A 106 3.63 2.17 -2.64
N THR A 107 2.35 2.41 -2.92
CA THR A 107 1.93 3.23 -4.06
C THR A 107 2.29 4.70 -3.82
N LEU A 108 2.02 5.22 -2.62
CA LEU A 108 2.36 6.60 -2.22
C LEU A 108 3.85 6.90 -2.34
N LEU A 109 4.72 5.95 -2.00
CA LEU A 109 6.19 6.14 -2.13
C LEU A 109 6.66 6.39 -3.57
N TYR A 110 5.84 6.04 -4.58
CA TYR A 110 6.14 6.30 -5.98
C TYR A 110 5.33 7.46 -6.58
N LEU A 111 4.44 8.09 -5.81
CA LEU A 111 3.79 9.33 -6.25
C LEU A 111 4.70 10.53 -5.98
N SER A 112 4.79 11.42 -6.97
CA SER A 112 5.53 12.67 -6.85
C SER A 112 4.68 13.77 -6.24
N GLN A 113 5.31 14.59 -5.41
CA GLN A 113 4.71 15.79 -4.81
C GLN A 113 4.47 16.92 -5.83
N GLU A 114 4.99 16.82 -7.06
CA GLU A 114 4.76 17.82 -8.11
C GLU A 114 3.28 18.01 -8.45
N VAL A 115 2.48 16.94 -8.28
CA VAL A 115 1.02 17.03 -8.33
C VAL A 115 0.50 16.82 -6.91
N TYR A 116 0.66 17.88 -6.12
CA TYR A 116 0.44 17.87 -4.67
C TYR A 116 -0.96 17.38 -4.27
N GLU A 117 -1.99 17.64 -5.07
CA GLU A 117 -3.37 17.22 -4.80
C GLU A 117 -3.47 15.70 -4.61
N TYR A 118 -2.96 14.91 -5.58
CA TYR A 118 -3.04 13.46 -5.54
C TYR A 118 -2.11 12.86 -4.47
N TYR A 119 -0.89 13.40 -4.33
CA TYR A 119 0.02 12.97 -3.27
C TYR A 119 -0.60 13.19 -1.87
N ARG A 120 -1.20 14.37 -1.67
CA ARG A 120 -1.87 14.72 -0.42
C ARG A 120 -3.10 13.84 -0.19
N GLU A 121 -3.93 13.60 -1.19
CA GLU A 121 -5.12 12.76 -1.05
C GLU A 121 -4.75 11.35 -0.56
N LEU A 122 -3.78 10.69 -1.19
CA LEU A 122 -3.36 9.34 -0.76
C LEU A 122 -2.66 9.36 0.60
N THR A 123 -1.90 10.42 0.91
CA THR A 123 -1.31 10.62 2.24
C THR A 123 -2.39 10.75 3.33
N ASP A 124 -3.42 11.55 3.07
CA ASP A 124 -4.54 11.77 3.99
C ASP A 124 -5.37 10.48 4.16
N LEU A 125 -5.58 9.72 3.08
CA LEU A 125 -6.24 8.42 3.10
C LEU A 125 -5.45 7.39 3.92
N TYR A 126 -4.13 7.31 3.73
CA TYR A 126 -3.26 6.44 4.51
C TYR A 126 -3.27 6.82 6.00
N ARG A 127 -3.14 8.12 6.33
CA ARG A 127 -3.19 8.61 7.72
C ARG A 127 -4.53 8.33 8.40
N LYS A 128 -5.64 8.50 7.67
CA LYS A 128 -6.99 8.17 8.14
C LYS A 128 -7.09 6.69 8.47
N ASN A 129 -6.58 5.82 7.59
CA ASN A 129 -6.63 4.37 7.80
C ASN A 129 -5.68 3.89 8.90
N ALA A 130 -4.49 4.47 9.07
CA ALA A 130 -3.62 4.17 10.22
C ALA A 130 -4.33 4.43 11.55
N ARG A 131 -5.01 5.58 11.67
CA ARG A 131 -5.80 5.91 12.88
C ARG A 131 -6.98 4.98 13.07
N ARG A 132 -7.65 4.57 11.99
CA ARG A 132 -8.77 3.62 12.03
C ARG A 132 -8.29 2.25 12.50
N PHE A 133 -7.25 1.70 11.88
CA PHE A 133 -6.68 0.40 12.24
C PHE A 133 -6.34 0.34 13.73
N ILE A 134 -5.66 1.38 14.23
CA ILE A 134 -5.33 1.52 15.66
C ILE A 134 -6.60 1.49 16.51
N ARG A 135 -7.60 2.30 16.17
CA ARG A 135 -8.85 2.38 16.94
C ARG A 135 -9.60 1.05 16.96
N GLU A 136 -9.74 0.38 15.81
CA GLU A 136 -10.53 -0.85 15.71
C GLU A 136 -9.85 -2.05 16.40
N PHE A 137 -8.52 -2.18 16.28
CA PHE A 137 -7.82 -3.38 16.74
C PHE A 137 -7.05 -3.22 18.05
N TYR A 138 -6.50 -2.03 18.32
CA TYR A 138 -5.77 -1.76 19.56
C TYR A 138 -6.61 -0.97 20.58
N GLY A 139 -7.58 -0.18 20.12
CA GLY A 139 -8.39 0.69 20.98
C GLY A 139 -7.58 1.80 21.68
N GLU A 140 -8.27 2.71 22.36
CA GLU A 140 -7.63 3.75 23.15
C GLU A 140 -7.05 3.13 24.45
N GLY A 141 -5.76 2.80 24.45
CA GLY A 141 -5.02 2.45 25.68
C GLY A 141 -4.69 0.97 25.91
N LYS A 142 -4.87 0.06 24.94
CA LYS A 142 -4.43 -1.35 25.07
C LYS A 142 -3.07 -1.66 24.44
N ILE A 143 -2.31 -0.62 24.09
CA ILE A 143 -1.00 -0.79 23.47
C ILE A 143 -0.05 -1.27 24.56
N THR A 144 0.46 -2.48 24.42
CA THR A 144 1.59 -2.96 25.23
C THR A 144 2.86 -2.59 24.48
N PRO A 145 3.65 -1.61 24.96
CA PRO A 145 4.87 -1.21 24.26
C PRO A 145 5.80 -2.41 24.10
N GLY A 146 6.29 -2.63 22.88
CA GLY A 146 7.22 -3.71 22.59
C GLY A 146 6.59 -5.11 22.47
N ALA A 147 5.26 -5.23 22.46
CA ALA A 147 4.61 -6.51 22.19
C ALA A 147 4.84 -6.97 20.73
N VAL A 148 5.17 -8.24 20.58
CA VAL A 148 5.32 -8.89 19.26
C VAL A 148 3.92 -9.10 18.64
N PRO A 149 3.77 -8.93 17.32
CA PRO A 149 2.51 -9.15 16.61
C PRO A 149 1.95 -10.55 16.86
N ALA A 150 0.66 -10.63 17.17
CA ALA A 150 -0.04 -11.88 17.39
C ALA A 150 -0.61 -12.49 16.10
N SER A 151 -0.60 -11.74 14.99
CA SER A 151 -1.14 -12.18 13.70
C SER A 151 -0.34 -11.64 12.51
N PRO A 152 -0.47 -12.25 11.31
CA PRO A 152 0.13 -11.72 10.08
C PRO A 152 -0.34 -10.30 9.76
N GLY A 153 -1.61 -9.96 10.05
CA GLY A 153 -2.15 -8.62 9.83
C GLY A 153 -1.51 -7.57 10.74
N GLU A 154 -1.29 -7.90 12.03
CA GLU A 154 -0.57 -7.01 12.95
C GLU A 154 0.90 -6.83 12.53
N ALA A 155 1.56 -7.90 12.08
CA ALA A 155 2.96 -7.83 11.63
C ALA A 155 3.10 -6.92 10.41
N LEU A 156 2.24 -7.12 9.40
CA LEU A 156 2.22 -6.29 8.20
C LEU A 156 1.89 -4.83 8.52
N PHE A 157 0.97 -4.58 9.45
CA PHE A 157 0.64 -3.23 9.89
C PHE A 157 1.81 -2.55 10.61
N ALA A 158 2.50 -3.25 11.51
CA ALA A 158 3.67 -2.72 12.22
C ALA A 158 4.82 -2.40 11.26
N GLU A 159 5.11 -3.29 10.30
CA GLU A 159 6.08 -3.05 9.23
C GLU A 159 5.72 -1.80 8.41
N GLY A 160 4.44 -1.66 8.06
CA GLY A 160 3.92 -0.51 7.33
C GLY A 160 4.07 0.81 8.11
N LEU A 161 3.77 0.81 9.42
CA LEU A 161 3.96 2.00 10.27
C LEU A 161 5.43 2.40 10.39
N MET A 162 6.32 1.43 10.58
CA MET A 162 7.77 1.66 10.65
C MET A 162 8.26 2.30 9.34
N LEU A 163 7.87 1.73 8.19
CA LEU A 163 8.21 2.29 6.89
C LEU A 163 7.64 3.70 6.70
N ALA A 164 6.37 3.93 7.05
CA ALA A 164 5.75 5.23 6.91
C ALA A 164 6.38 6.31 7.81
N CYS A 165 6.89 5.96 8.99
CA CYS A 165 7.64 6.89 9.84
C CYS A 165 9.02 7.18 9.26
N ARG A 166 9.74 6.16 8.77
CA ARG A 166 11.03 6.31 8.10
C ARG A 166 10.96 7.22 6.88
N GLU A 167 9.88 7.11 6.10
CA GLU A 167 9.62 7.93 4.91
C GLU A 167 8.91 9.25 5.23
N HIS A 168 8.84 9.64 6.51
CA HIS A 168 8.24 10.89 7.00
C HIS A 168 6.76 11.12 6.61
N ILE A 169 6.04 10.06 6.26
CA ILE A 169 4.58 10.09 6.00
C ILE A 169 3.82 10.18 7.32
N LEU A 170 4.30 9.51 8.37
CA LEU A 170 3.80 9.56 9.73
C LEU A 170 4.85 10.15 10.69
N LEU A 171 4.37 10.68 11.81
CA LEU A 171 5.23 11.23 12.87
C LEU A 171 5.66 10.10 13.82
N GLU A 172 6.94 9.78 13.83
CA GLU A 172 7.54 8.71 14.64
C GLU A 172 7.11 8.75 16.11
N ASP A 173 7.24 9.91 16.78
CA ASP A 173 6.84 10.12 18.19
C ASP A 173 5.42 9.64 18.54
N LYS A 174 4.54 9.56 17.54
CA LYS A 174 3.15 9.13 17.71
C LYS A 174 2.95 7.62 17.46
N TYR A 175 3.79 7.01 16.63
CA TYR A 175 3.56 5.66 16.10
C TYR A 175 4.63 4.63 16.46
N GLU A 176 5.80 5.04 16.98
CA GLU A 176 6.90 4.13 17.38
C GLU A 176 6.43 3.03 18.34
N VAL A 177 5.48 3.34 19.24
CA VAL A 177 4.93 2.40 20.21
C VAL A 177 4.33 1.12 19.58
N TYR A 178 3.93 1.17 18.30
CA TYR A 178 3.34 0.03 17.58
C TYR A 178 4.36 -0.83 16.83
N TYR A 179 5.63 -0.40 16.72
CA TYR A 179 6.65 -1.14 15.97
C TYR A 179 8.03 -1.19 16.64
N GLY A 180 8.25 -0.51 17.77
CA GLY A 180 9.57 -0.45 18.42
C GLY A 180 10.17 -1.80 18.83
N PHE A 181 9.36 -2.87 18.92
CA PHE A 181 9.87 -4.24 19.08
C PHE A 181 10.71 -4.72 17.88
N MET A 182 10.46 -4.18 16.68
CA MET A 182 11.17 -4.53 15.45
C MET A 182 12.58 -3.93 15.40
N GLU A 183 12.80 -2.81 16.09
CA GLU A 183 14.07 -2.08 16.10
C GLU A 183 15.05 -2.56 17.17
N SER A 184 14.70 -3.59 17.94
CA SER A 184 15.54 -4.16 18.99
C SER A 184 16.21 -5.49 18.57
N PRO A 185 17.27 -5.51 17.74
CA PRO A 185 18.18 -6.63 17.69
C PRO A 185 19.17 -6.48 18.86
N GLY A 186 18.80 -6.96 20.05
CA GLY A 186 19.72 -7.13 21.17
C GLY A 186 20.27 -5.84 21.80
N LYS A 187 19.63 -5.35 22.86
CA LYS A 187 20.38 -4.76 23.97
C LYS A 187 20.88 -5.92 24.83
N LYS A 188 22.21 -6.06 24.88
CA LYS A 188 22.98 -7.00 25.69
C LYS A 188 22.52 -7.02 27.15
#